data_AF-A0A9D7M6T0-F1
#
_entry.id   AF-A0A9D7M6T0-F1
#
_cell.length_a   1.000
_cell.length_b   1.000
_cell.length_c   1.000
_cell.angle_alpha   90.00
_cell.angle_beta   90.00
_cell.angle_gamma   90.00
#
_symmetry.space_group_name_H-M   'P 1'
#
loop_
_entity.id
_entity.type
_entity.pdbx_description
1 polymer ?
#
loop_
_entity_poly.entity_id
_entity_poly.type
_entity_poly.pdbx_seq_one_letter_code
_entity_poly.pdbx_strand_id
1 'polypeptide(L)'
;MQILHGASALVTQEFDGAKISGSYMALVPKDKKQLNMEFFQWHSKTPYFYHQTYISSYGVRIEKMTFDFDTFLQLEMKLPSFEEQTAITRVLQAADKEISLLEAKAEKLREQKKWLMQILLTGKVRLKIKSNLCS
;
A
#
# COMPACT_ATOMS: atom_id res chain seq x y z
N MET A 1 -14.60 -6.94 -13.96
CA MET A 1 -14.32 -7.02 -12.50
C MET A 1 -12.83 -6.72 -12.32
N GLN A 2 -12.43 -5.72 -11.50
CA GLN A 2 -11.02 -5.28 -11.41
C GLN A 2 -10.09 -6.27 -10.70
N ILE A 3 -10.63 -7.34 -10.11
CA ILE A 3 -9.87 -8.42 -9.47
C ILE A 3 -8.97 -9.18 -10.46
N LEU A 4 -9.17 -9.01 -11.77
CA LEU A 4 -8.31 -9.59 -12.79
C LEU A 4 -6.81 -9.28 -12.64
N HIS A 5 -6.51 -8.15 -11.98
CA HIS A 5 -5.14 -7.70 -11.73
C HIS A 5 -4.72 -7.89 -10.26
N GLY A 6 -5.46 -8.69 -9.47
CA GLY A 6 -5.22 -8.85 -8.03
C GLY A 6 -5.54 -7.60 -7.20
N ALA A 7 -6.19 -6.60 -7.80
CA ALA A 7 -6.53 -5.35 -7.11
C ALA A 7 -7.47 -5.63 -5.93
N SER A 8 -6.97 -5.34 -4.73
CA SER A 8 -7.66 -5.61 -3.47
C SER A 8 -7.30 -4.52 -2.46
N ALA A 9 -8.21 -4.27 -1.52
CA ALA A 9 -8.03 -3.28 -0.46
C ALA A 9 -8.68 -3.77 0.84
N LEU A 10 -8.09 -3.37 1.96
CA LEU A 10 -8.68 -3.55 3.28
C LEU A 10 -9.67 -2.43 3.57
N VAL A 11 -10.87 -2.79 4.02
CA VAL A 11 -11.87 -1.81 4.47
C VAL A 11 -11.44 -1.25 5.83
N THR A 12 -11.19 0.05 5.89
CA THR A 12 -10.88 0.75 7.15
C THR A 12 -12.17 1.04 7.93
N GLN A 13 -12.05 1.32 9.22
CA GLN A 13 -13.20 1.63 10.08
C GLN A 13 -14.04 2.81 9.58
N GLU A 14 -13.42 3.76 8.87
CA GLU A 14 -14.10 4.90 8.24
C GLU A 14 -15.17 4.45 7.22
N PHE A 15 -14.95 3.31 6.56
CA PHE A 15 -15.83 2.77 5.53
C PHE A 15 -16.66 1.57 6.01
N ASP A 16 -16.77 1.35 7.32
CA ASP A 16 -17.61 0.28 7.85
C ASP A 16 -19.09 0.50 7.50
N GLY A 17 -19.74 -0.53 6.97
CA GLY A 17 -21.12 -0.45 6.46
C GLY A 17 -21.31 0.37 5.16
N ALA A 18 -20.24 0.87 4.55
CA ALA A 18 -20.33 1.59 3.28
C ALA A 18 -20.78 0.66 2.14
N LYS A 19 -21.47 1.24 1.15
CA LYS A 19 -21.89 0.51 -0.06
C LYS A 19 -20.80 0.59 -1.11
N ILE A 20 -20.46 -0.55 -1.71
CA ILE A 20 -19.56 -0.65 -2.86
C ILE A 20 -20.34 -0.95 -4.14
N SER A 21 -19.77 -0.57 -5.28
CA SER A 21 -20.32 -0.97 -6.59
C SER A 21 -20.40 -2.50 -6.70
N GLY A 22 -21.44 -3.02 -7.35
CA GLY A 22 -21.59 -4.46 -7.62
C GLY A 22 -20.48 -5.06 -8.49
N SER A 23 -19.58 -4.24 -9.02
CA SER A 23 -18.35 -4.66 -9.69
C SER A 23 -17.24 -5.14 -8.74
N TYR A 24 -17.38 -4.91 -7.43
CA TYR A 24 -16.44 -5.32 -6.40
C TYR A 24 -17.00 -6.48 -5.58
N MET A 25 -16.10 -7.29 -5.05
CA MET A 25 -16.42 -8.35 -4.12
C MET A 25 -15.94 -7.95 -2.72
N ALA A 26 -16.83 -8.04 -1.74
CA ALA A 26 -16.48 -7.88 -0.33
C ALA A 26 -16.17 -9.25 0.26
N LEU A 27 -14.98 -9.41 0.82
CA LEU A 27 -14.53 -10.65 1.44
C LEU A 27 -14.46 -10.45 2.96
N VAL A 28 -15.06 -11.38 3.69
CA VAL A 28 -15.03 -11.42 5.16
C VAL A 28 -14.51 -12.79 5.58
N PRO A 29 -13.51 -12.85 6.47
CA PRO A 29 -12.98 -14.12 6.94
C PRO A 29 -14.06 -14.88 7.71
N LYS A 30 -14.22 -16.18 7.41
CA LYS A 30 -15.13 -17.06 8.15
C LYS A 30 -14.73 -17.16 9.63
N ASP A 31 -13.42 -17.25 9.89
CA ASP A 31 -12.86 -17.27 11.24
C ASP A 31 -11.75 -16.22 11.39
N LYS A 32 -12.00 -15.22 12.24
CA LYS A 32 -11.06 -14.13 12.54
C LYS A 32 -9.83 -14.60 13.31
N LYS A 33 -9.85 -15.81 13.89
CA LYS A 33 -8.70 -16.40 14.61
C LYS A 33 -7.75 -17.15 13.69
N GLN A 34 -8.17 -17.46 12.46
CA GLN A 34 -7.34 -18.18 11.49
C GLN A 34 -6.68 -17.25 10.48
N LEU A 35 -7.37 -16.16 10.10
CA LEU A 35 -6.88 -15.22 9.12
C LEU A 35 -6.90 -13.79 9.66
N ASN A 36 -5.71 -13.20 9.75
CA ASN A 36 -5.56 -11.77 9.96
C ASN A 36 -5.75 -11.02 8.63
N MET A 37 -6.69 -10.09 8.57
CA MET A 37 -7.02 -9.35 7.36
C MET A 37 -5.93 -8.36 6.93
N GLU A 38 -5.16 -7.82 7.85
CA GLU A 38 -4.01 -6.97 7.53
C GLU A 38 -2.90 -7.81 6.90
N PHE A 39 -2.68 -9.04 7.41
CA PHE A 39 -1.78 -9.99 6.77
C PHE A 39 -2.28 -10.34 5.36
N PHE A 40 -3.58 -10.61 5.20
CA PHE A 40 -4.17 -10.92 3.91
C PHE A 40 -4.02 -9.77 2.90
N GLN A 41 -4.13 -8.52 3.35
CA GLN A 41 -3.86 -7.34 2.53
C GLN A 41 -2.39 -7.29 2.05
N TRP A 42 -1.44 -7.69 2.88
CA TRP A 42 -0.04 -7.79 2.47
C TRP A 42 0.19 -8.96 1.52
N HIS A 43 -0.41 -10.10 1.81
CA HIS A 43 -0.35 -11.30 0.98
C HIS A 43 -0.92 -11.04 -0.42
N SER A 44 -2.00 -10.24 -0.52
CA SER A 44 -2.63 -9.94 -1.80
C SER A 44 -1.76 -9.10 -2.76
N LYS A 45 -0.74 -8.42 -2.23
CA LYS A 45 0.26 -7.69 -3.02
C LYS A 45 1.39 -8.58 -3.54
N THR A 46 1.43 -9.86 -3.16
CA THR A 46 2.51 -10.76 -3.60
C THR A 46 2.31 -11.24 -5.04
N PRO A 47 3.40 -11.51 -5.79
CA PRO A 47 3.31 -12.08 -7.14
C PRO A 47 2.58 -13.43 -7.16
N TYR A 48 2.69 -14.19 -6.07
CA TYR A 48 2.00 -15.47 -5.93
C TYR A 48 0.48 -15.30 -5.90
N PHE A 49 -0.03 -14.37 -5.10
CA PHE A 49 -1.46 -14.08 -5.07
C PHE A 49 -1.96 -13.57 -6.41
N TYR A 50 -1.21 -12.67 -7.07
CA TYR A 50 -1.52 -12.20 -8.42
C TYR A 50 -1.66 -13.39 -9.39
N HIS A 51 -0.69 -14.30 -9.38
CA HIS A 51 -0.73 -15.51 -10.22
C HIS A 51 -1.96 -16.37 -9.91
N GLN A 52 -2.30 -16.58 -8.63
CA GLN A 52 -3.51 -17.31 -8.24
C GLN A 52 -4.78 -16.65 -8.79
N THR A 53 -4.93 -15.33 -8.68
CA THR A 53 -6.08 -14.62 -9.25
C THR A 53 -6.14 -14.68 -10.77
N TYR A 54 -4.98 -14.71 -11.42
CA TYR A 54 -4.86 -14.80 -12.87
C TYR A 54 -5.29 -16.18 -13.40
N ILE A 55 -4.81 -17.27 -12.80
CA ILE A 55 -5.19 -18.63 -13.21
C ILE A 55 -6.64 -18.98 -12.88
N SER A 56 -7.23 -18.29 -11.90
CA SER A 56 -8.67 -18.38 -11.58
C SER A 56 -9.53 -17.44 -12.41
N SER A 57 -8.98 -16.85 -13.47
CA SER A 57 -9.72 -15.97 -14.39
C SER A 57 -9.79 -16.59 -15.78
N TYR A 58 -10.92 -16.40 -16.47
CA TYR A 58 -11.14 -16.92 -17.82
C TYR A 58 -11.57 -15.82 -18.80
N GLY A 59 -11.17 -15.93 -20.07
CA GLY A 59 -11.56 -14.99 -21.13
C GLY A 59 -10.59 -14.97 -22.31
N VAL A 60 -11.01 -14.35 -23.42
CA VAL A 60 -10.28 -14.38 -24.71
C VAL A 60 -9.24 -13.25 -24.83
N ARG A 61 -9.48 -12.12 -24.17
CA ARG A 61 -8.55 -10.97 -24.08
C ARG A 61 -8.45 -10.54 -22.63
N ILE A 62 -7.28 -10.08 -22.21
CA ILE A 62 -7.02 -9.65 -20.82
C ILE A 62 -8.07 -8.63 -20.37
N GLU A 63 -8.40 -7.63 -21.21
CA GLU A 63 -9.44 -6.64 -20.88
C GLU A 63 -10.86 -7.20 -20.70
N LYS A 64 -11.12 -8.43 -21.15
CA LYS A 64 -12.43 -9.11 -21.12
C LYS A 64 -12.42 -10.38 -20.27
N MET A 65 -11.36 -10.64 -19.51
CA MET A 65 -11.38 -11.78 -18.62
C MET A 65 -12.36 -11.52 -17.45
N THR A 66 -12.90 -12.61 -16.93
CA THR A 66 -13.79 -12.64 -15.76
C THR A 66 -13.10 -13.44 -14.68
N PHE A 67 -13.08 -12.89 -13.47
CA PHE A 67 -12.53 -13.55 -12.30
C PHE A 67 -13.57 -14.54 -11.75
N ASP A 68 -13.18 -15.82 -11.66
CA ASP A 68 -13.99 -16.87 -11.05
C ASP A 68 -13.56 -17.10 -9.60
N PHE A 69 -14.42 -16.67 -8.69
CA PHE A 69 -14.16 -16.75 -7.26
C PHE A 69 -14.22 -18.19 -6.73
N ASP A 70 -15.07 -19.04 -7.31
CA ASP A 70 -15.20 -20.43 -6.85
C ASP A 70 -13.94 -21.22 -7.18
N THR A 71 -13.41 -21.04 -8.40
CA THR A 71 -12.11 -21.60 -8.79
C THR A 71 -10.97 -21.06 -7.93
N PHE A 72 -11.00 -19.76 -7.57
CA PHE A 72 -9.99 -19.17 -6.68
C PHE A 72 -10.01 -19.79 -5.28
N LEU A 73 -11.19 -20.03 -4.69
CA LEU A 73 -11.32 -20.64 -3.38
C LEU A 73 -10.87 -22.11 -3.32
N GLN A 74 -10.83 -22.80 -4.46
CA GLN A 74 -10.32 -24.17 -4.54
C GLN A 74 -8.79 -24.25 -4.56
N LEU A 75 -8.10 -23.12 -4.78
CA LEU A 75 -6.64 -23.09 -4.73
C LEU A 75 -6.15 -23.24 -3.29
N GLU A 76 -5.21 -24.15 -3.08
CA GLU A 76 -4.57 -24.31 -1.78
C GLU A 76 -3.69 -23.09 -1.47
N MET A 77 -3.98 -22.42 -0.35
CA MET A 77 -3.16 -21.34 0.18
C MET A 77 -2.52 -21.80 1.49
N LYS A 78 -1.19 -21.90 1.50
CA LYS A 78 -0.44 -22.20 2.72
C LYS A 78 -0.34 -20.94 3.56
N LEU A 79 -1.13 -20.87 4.63
CA LEU A 79 -1.12 -19.77 5.58
C LEU A 79 -0.27 -20.14 6.80
N PRO A 80 0.58 -19.22 7.29
CA PRO A 80 1.29 -19.41 8.54
C PRO A 80 0.32 -19.31 9.73
N SER A 81 0.81 -19.63 10.93
CA SER A 81 0.00 -19.52 12.15
C SER A 81 -0.48 -18.07 12.36
N PHE A 82 -1.61 -17.88 13.06
CA PHE A 82 -2.16 -16.54 13.30
C PHE A 82 -1.16 -15.62 14.05
N GLU A 83 -0.38 -16.18 14.96
CA GLU A 83 0.67 -15.46 15.68
C GLU A 83 1.77 -14.98 14.72
N GLU A 84 2.20 -15.85 13.81
CA GLU A 84 3.19 -15.52 12.79
C GLU A 84 2.66 -14.48 11.79
N GLN A 85 1.39 -14.60 11.36
CA GLN A 85 0.72 -13.57 10.54
C GLN A 85 0.77 -12.20 11.22
N THR A 86 0.50 -12.16 12.52
CA THR A 86 0.51 -10.93 13.32
C THR A 86 1.91 -10.36 13.47
N ALA A 87 2.91 -11.21 13.69
CA ALA A 87 4.31 -10.81 13.77
C ALA A 87 4.81 -10.20 12.44
N ILE A 88 4.48 -10.84 11.31
CA ILE A 88 4.82 -10.34 9.96
C ILE A 88 4.20 -8.97 9.73
N THR A 89 2.88 -8.84 9.97
CA THR A 89 2.17 -7.58 9.77
C THR A 89 2.74 -6.46 10.62
N ARG A 90 3.09 -6.74 11.89
CA ARG A 90 3.69 -5.74 12.79
C ARG A 90 5.01 -5.18 12.25
N VAL A 91 5.86 -6.03 11.70
CA VAL A 91 7.15 -5.60 11.10
C VAL A 91 6.91 -4.77 9.85
N LEU A 92 6.02 -5.22 8.96
CA LEU A 92 5.71 -4.50 7.72
C LEU A 92 5.08 -3.12 7.99
N GLN A 93 4.14 -3.04 8.94
CA GLN A 93 3.53 -1.77 9.35
C GLN A 93 4.53 -0.80 9.97
N ALA A 94 5.49 -1.30 10.76
CA ALA A 94 6.55 -0.47 11.31
C ALA A 94 7.43 0.13 10.19
N ALA A 95 7.79 -0.67 9.20
CA ALA A 95 8.55 -0.20 8.03
C ALA A 95 7.75 0.83 7.20
N ASP A 96 6.48 0.58 6.90
CA ASP A 96 5.61 1.51 6.18
C ASP A 96 5.46 2.85 6.92
N LYS A 97 5.35 2.79 8.24
CA LYS A 97 5.29 4.00 9.09
C LYS A 97 6.59 4.78 9.03
N GLU A 98 7.73 4.10 9.05
CA GLU A 98 9.03 4.74 8.92
C GLU A 98 9.20 5.42 7.55
N ILE A 99 8.82 4.74 6.46
CA ILE A 99 8.82 5.30 5.10
C ILE A 99 7.96 6.58 5.06
N SER A 100 6.73 6.50 5.56
CA SER A 100 5.80 7.64 5.57
C SER A 100 6.36 8.85 6.33
N LEU A 101 7.03 8.61 7.47
CA LEU A 101 7.68 9.67 8.25
C LEU A 101 8.87 10.29 7.51
N LEU A 102 9.67 9.47 6.82
CA LEU A 102 10.80 9.94 6.03
C LEU A 102 10.34 10.76 4.83
N GLU A 103 9.28 10.33 4.13
CA GLU A 103 8.67 11.06 3.02
C GLU A 103 8.13 12.42 3.48
N ALA A 104 7.39 12.46 4.59
CA ALA A 104 6.88 13.70 5.17
C ALA A 104 8.02 14.66 5.57
N LYS A 105 9.11 14.12 6.12
CA LYS A 105 10.31 14.91 6.45
C LYS A 105 11.00 15.45 5.20
N ALA A 106 11.14 14.62 4.17
CA ALA A 106 11.75 15.02 2.90
C ALA A 106 10.95 16.15 2.24
N GLU A 107 9.62 16.05 2.25
CA GLU A 107 8.76 17.08 1.67
C GLU A 107 8.86 18.41 2.43
N LYS A 108 8.82 18.36 3.76
CA LYS A 108 9.01 19.55 4.60
C LYS A 108 10.37 20.22 4.35
N LEU A 109 11.44 19.44 4.16
CA LEU A 109 12.76 19.97 3.83
C LEU A 109 12.79 20.62 2.43
N ARG A 110 12.07 20.06 1.44
CA ARG A 110 11.94 20.67 0.11
C ARG A 110 11.20 22.01 0.17
N GLU A 111 10.11 22.07 0.92
CA GLU A 111 9.36 23.32 1.14
C GLU A 111 10.23 24.38 1.83
N GLN A 112 10.93 24.00 2.90
CA GLN A 112 11.85 24.90 3.60
C GLN A 112 12.96 25.41 2.68
N LYS A 113 13.56 24.54 1.88
CA LYS A 113 14.58 24.93 0.88
C LYS A 113 14.01 25.91 -0.13
N LYS A 114 12.80 25.66 -0.65
CA LYS A 114 12.12 26.54 -1.61
C LYS A 114 11.86 27.93 -1.02
N TRP A 115 11.34 27.97 0.21
CA TRP A 115 11.08 29.22 0.92
C TRP A 115 12.36 30.00 1.25
N LEU A 116 13.40 29.32 1.76
CA LEU A 116 14.71 29.93 2.02
C LEU A 116 15.29 30.53 0.74
N MET A 117 15.22 29.80 -0.37
CA MET A 117 15.70 30.28 -1.67
C MET A 117 14.97 31.55 -2.12
N GLN A 118 13.65 31.61 -1.95
CA GLN A 118 12.86 32.83 -2.25
C GLN A 118 13.30 34.02 -1.40
N ILE A 119 13.57 33.81 -0.10
CA ILE A 119 14.03 34.88 0.79
C ILE A 119 15.43 35.39 0.42
N LEU A 120 16.32 34.48 0.05
CA LEU A 120 17.68 34.83 -0.38
C LEU A 120 17.66 35.60 -1.71
N LEU A 121 16.90 35.12 -2.70
CA LEU A 121 16.77 35.77 -4.02
C LEU A 121 16.06 37.13 -3.94
N THR A 122 15.10 37.29 -3.04
CA THR A 122 14.42 38.59 -2.83
C THR A 122 15.23 39.54 -1.95
N GLY A 123 16.39 39.11 -1.44
CA GLY A 123 17.27 39.95 -0.63
C GLY A 123 16.71 40.33 0.74
N LYS A 124 15.60 39.70 1.17
CA LYS A 124 14.98 39.90 2.49
C LYS A 124 15.92 39.48 3.63
N VAL A 125 16.77 38.47 3.39
CA VAL A 125 17.86 38.07 4.28
C VAL A 125 19.14 37.97 3.44
N ARG A 126 20.21 38.62 3.90
CA ARG A 126 21.54 38.55 3.26
C ARG A 126 22.49 37.71 4.11
N LEU A 127 23.17 36.76 3.47
CA LEU A 127 24.18 35.93 4.14
C LEU A 127 25.46 36.75 4.34
N LYS A 128 25.93 36.85 5.58
CA LYS A 128 27.27 37.40 5.87
C LYS A 128 28.30 36.32 5.56
N ILE A 129 29.01 36.47 4.46
CA ILE A 129 30.13 35.59 4.10
C ILE A 129 31.34 36.04 4.93
N LYS A 130 31.95 35.14 5.71
CA LYS A 130 33.27 35.42 6.31
C LYS A 130 34.31 35.35 5.18
N SER A 131 34.86 36.49 4.78
CA SER A 131 35.94 36.58 3.81
C SER A 131 37.23 36.08 4.44
N ASN A 132 37.59 34.82 4.20
CA ASN A 132 38.92 34.29 4.51
C ASN A 132 39.79 34.15 3.24
N LEU A 133 39.53 34.95 2.20
CA LEU A 133 40.38 35.01 1.02
C LEU A 133 40.60 36.46 0.60
N CYS A 134 41.65 37.06 1.16
CA CYS A 134 42.56 37.96 0.46
C CYS A 134 43.79 38.13 1.36
N SER A 135 44.84 37.38 1.07
CA SER A 135 46.23 37.63 1.44
C SER A 135 47.07 37.36 0.21
#